data_AF-A0A936S4M6-F1
#
_entry.id   AF-A0A936S4M6-F1
#
_cell.length_a   1.000
_cell.length_b   1.000
_cell.length_c   1.000
_cell.angle_alpha   90.00
_cell.angle_beta   90.00
_cell.angle_gamma   90.00
#
_symmetry.space_group_name_H-M   'P 1'
#
loop_
_entity.id
_entity.type
_entity.pdbx_description
1 polymer ?
#
loop_
_entity_poly.entity_id
_entity_poly.type
_entity_poly.pdbx_seq_one_letter_code
_entity_poly.pdbx_strand_id
1 'polypeptide(L)' 'MAANVDTARGLARFAGRHGALLGRIQLIRKRKSAGGGEQFVRLDINRVETMQGLLLVKHASQLDALFDGVH' A
#
# COMPACT_ATOMS: atom_id res chain seq x y z
N MET A 1 4.14 -8.45 13.46
CA MET A 1 3.98 -7.82 12.12
C MET A 1 4.14 -6.29 12.23
N ALA A 2 5.35 -5.81 12.52
CA ALA A 2 5.67 -4.37 12.50
C ALA A 2 6.48 -3.99 11.24
N ALA A 3 7.26 -4.93 10.69
CA ALA A 3 8.13 -4.74 9.53
C ALA A 3 7.42 -4.26 8.25
N ASN A 4 6.10 -4.46 8.14
CA ASN A 4 5.28 -4.08 6.99
C ASN A 4 4.89 -2.60 6.98
N VAL A 5 4.78 -1.92 8.12
CA VAL A 5 4.40 -0.50 8.18
C VAL A 5 5.57 0.40 7.75
N ASP A 6 6.76 0.18 8.32
CA ASP A 6 7.93 0.98 7.98
C ASP A 6 8.36 0.77 6.53
N THR A 7 8.23 -0.46 6.01
CA THR A 7 8.45 -0.76 4.60
C THR A 7 7.48 0.01 3.70
N ALA A 8 6.19 0.03 4.05
CA ALA A 8 5.18 0.77 3.29
C ALA A 8 5.45 2.28 3.28
N ARG A 9 5.84 2.86 4.43
CA ARG A 9 6.25 4.28 4.53
C ARG A 9 7.52 4.57 3.74
N GLY A 10 8.50 3.67 3.78
CA GLY A 10 9.75 3.77 3.02
C GLY A 10 9.48 3.81 1.52
N LEU A 11 8.60 2.93 1.03
CA LEU A 11 8.16 2.90 -0.36
C LEU A 11 7.39 4.15 -0.77
N ALA A 12 6.53 4.69 0.10
CA ALA A 12 5.84 5.95 -0.16
C ALA A 12 6.82 7.13 -0.31
N ARG A 13 7.85 7.22 0.55
CA ARG A 13 8.91 8.23 0.42
C ARG A 13 9.74 8.05 -0.85
N PHE A 14 10.02 6.80 -1.21
CA PHE A 14 10.73 6.48 -2.46
C PHE A 14 9.91 6.91 -3.68
N ALA A 15 8.62 6.57 -3.72
CA ALA A 15 7.71 6.98 -4.78
C ALA A 15 7.55 8.51 -4.86
N GLY A 16 7.54 9.22 -3.74
CA GLY A 16 7.51 10.70 -3.75
C GLY A 16 8.73 11.33 -4.41
N ARG A 17 9.90 10.69 -4.36
CA ARG A 17 11.14 11.18 -4.98
C ARG A 17 11.37 10.68 -6.39
N HIS A 18 10.93 9.46 -6.69
CA HIS A 18 11.31 8.75 -7.93
C HIS A 18 10.10 8.28 -8.74
N GLY A 19 8.87 8.45 -8.25
CA GLY A 19 7.65 7.93 -8.89
C GLY A 19 7.38 8.53 -10.27
N ALA A 20 7.76 9.79 -10.51
CA ALA A 20 7.64 10.39 -11.85
C ALA A 20 8.52 9.69 -12.91
N LEU A 21 9.60 9.01 -12.48
CA LEU A 21 10.50 8.24 -13.35
C LEU A 21 10.07 6.79 -13.49
N LEU A 22 9.20 6.32 -12.61
CA LEU A 22 8.80 4.92 -12.49
C LEU A 22 7.32 4.80 -12.80
N GLY A 23 6.98 4.28 -13.98
CA GLY A 23 5.59 4.26 -14.46
C GLY A 23 4.58 3.62 -13.50
N ARG A 24 4.98 2.61 -12.73
CA ARG A 24 4.09 1.93 -11.77
C ARG A 24 4.86 1.43 -10.54
N ILE A 25 4.50 1.94 -9.38
CA ILE A 25 4.96 1.44 -8.07
C ILE A 25 3.74 0.97 -7.30
N GLN A 26 3.68 -0.32 -6.94
CA GLN A 26 2.53 -0.91 -6.27
C GLN A 26 2.93 -1.66 -4.99
N LEU A 27 2.11 -1.51 -3.95
CA LEU A 27 2.08 -2.48 -2.86
C LEU A 27 1.08 -3.58 -3.22
N ILE A 28 1.47 -4.83 -3.00
CA ILE A 28 0.62 -5.99 -3.21
C ILE A 28 0.41 -6.66 -1.86
N ARG A 29 -0.85 -6.93 -1.51
CA ARG A 29 -1.20 -7.63 -0.29
C ARG A 29 -2.03 -8.85 -0.59
N LYS A 30 -1.62 -9.97 0.03
CA LYS A 30 -2.35 -11.22 0.00
C LYS A 30 -3.45 -11.19 1.06
N ARG A 31 -4.68 -11.51 0.67
CA ARG A 31 -5.88 -11.55 1.54
C ARG A 31 -6.66 -12.82 1.29
N LYS A 32 -7.49 -13.22 2.26
CA LYS A 32 -8.49 -14.26 2.04
C LYS A 32 -9.70 -13.63 1.34
N SER A 33 -10.18 -14.28 0.29
CA SER A 33 -11.43 -13.94 -0.38
C SER A 33 -12.62 -14.44 0.43
N ALA A 34 -13.77 -13.77 0.31
CA ALA A 34 -15.02 -14.19 0.93
C ALA A 34 -15.45 -15.61 0.52
N GLY A 35 -15.02 -16.10 -0.65
CA GLY A 35 -15.28 -17.45 -1.14
C GLY A 35 -14.30 -18.52 -0.63
N GLY A 36 -13.46 -18.24 0.36
CA GLY A 36 -12.50 -19.20 0.94
C GLY A 36 -11.18 -19.37 0.16
N GLY A 37 -11.01 -18.64 -0.95
CA GLY A 37 -9.75 -18.60 -1.73
C GLY A 37 -8.79 -17.50 -1.27
N GLU A 38 -7.63 -17.41 -1.92
CA GLU A 38 -6.67 -16.31 -1.73
C GLU A 38 -6.82 -15.28 -2.85
N GLN A 39 -6.79 -14.00 -2.49
CA GLN A 39 -6.85 -12.88 -3.42
C GLN A 39 -5.67 -11.94 -3.18
N PHE A 40 -5.13 -11.39 -4.27
CA PHE A 40 -4.14 -10.32 -4.22
C PHE A 40 -4.82 -8.99 -4.50
N VAL A 41 -4.71 -8.07 -3.55
CA VAL A 41 -5.12 -6.67 -3.71
C VAL A 41 -3.89 -5.81 -3.96
N ARG A 42 -4.05 -4.77 -4.77
CA ARG A 42 -2.95 -3.90 -5.20
C ARG A 42 -3.28 -2.46 -4.86
N LEU A 43 -2.29 -1.73 -4.42
CA LEU A 43 -2.38 -0.33 -4.04
C LEU A 43 -1.33 0.44 -4.83
N ASP A 44 -1.78 1.34 -5.72
CA ASP A 44 -0.88 2.15 -6.55
C ASP A 44 -0.34 3.34 -5.75
N ILE A 45 0.97 3.30 -5.47
CA ILE A 45 1.67 4.29 -4.66
C ILE A 45 1.97 5.57 -5.46
N ASN A 46 1.94 5.52 -6.80
CA ASN A 46 2.16 6.71 -7.62
C ASN A 46 1.00 7.71 -7.52
N ARG A 47 -0.17 7.28 -7.02
CA ARG A 47 -1.26 8.19 -6.66
C ARG A 47 -0.92 8.98 -5.41
N VAL A 48 -1.02 10.30 -5.48
CA VAL A 48 -0.71 11.21 -4.37
C VAL A 48 -1.50 10.88 -3.11
N GLU A 49 -2.80 10.59 -3.25
CA GLU A 49 -3.68 10.23 -2.13
C GLU A 49 -3.20 8.96 -1.42
N THR A 50 -2.87 7.92 -2.19
CA THR A 50 -2.31 6.67 -1.66
C THR A 50 -1.00 6.92 -0.92
N MET A 51 -0.10 7.69 -1.53
CA MET A 51 1.20 8.01 -0.97
C MET A 51 1.08 8.76 0.37
N GLN A 52 0.20 9.77 0.43
CA GLN A 52 -0.09 10.51 1.65
C GLN A 52 -0.69 9.60 2.72
N GLY A 53 -1.66 8.75 2.34
CA GLY A 53 -2.25 7.75 3.24
C GLY A 53 -1.19 6.83 3.85
N LEU A 54 -0.28 6.31 3.03
CA LEU A 54 0.82 5.43 3.48
C LEU A 54 1.79 6.13 4.44
N LEU A 55 2.09 7.41 4.22
CA LEU A 55 2.98 8.18 5.12
C LEU A 55 2.40 8.36 6.53
N LEU A 56 1.06 8.34 6.66
CA LEU A 56 0.32 8.51 7.91
C LEU A 56 0.06 7.19 8.67
N VAL A 57 0.29 6.04 8.05
CA VAL A 57 0.11 4.72 8.69
C VAL A 57 1.07 4.58 9.87
N LYS A 58 0.54 4.23 11.04
CA LYS A 58 1.32 3.90 12.25
C LYS A 58 1.18 2.43 12.65
N HIS A 59 0.08 1.78 12.25
CA HIS A 59 -0.23 0.41 12.62
C HIS A 59 -0.67 -0.41 11.40
N ALA A 60 -0.45 -1.73 11.45
CA ALA A 60 -0.77 -2.63 10.36
C ALA A 60 -2.26 -2.61 9.96
N SER A 61 -3.17 -2.38 10.92
CA SER A 61 -4.62 -2.25 10.66
C SER A 61 -4.96 -1.03 9.79
N GLN A 62 -4.24 0.07 9.93
CA GLN A 62 -4.42 1.25 9.06
C GLN A 62 -3.90 0.98 7.65
N LEU A 63 -2.82 0.20 7.54
CA LEU A 63 -2.35 -0.27 6.24
C LEU A 63 -3.39 -1.19 5.58
N ASP A 64 -4.01 -2.10 6.34
CA ASP A 64 -5.13 -2.92 5.84
C ASP A 64 -6.27 -2.05 5.31
N ALA A 65 -6.71 -1.05 6.08
CA ALA A 65 -7.79 -0.15 5.67
C ALA A 65 -7.51 0.57 4.34
N LEU A 66 -6.25 0.94 4.06
CA LEU A 66 -5.88 1.54 2.77
C LEU A 66 -6.14 0.58 1.60
N PHE A 67 -5.98 -0.73 1.78
CA PHE A 67 -6.34 -1.72 0.76
C PHE A 67 -7.84 -2.00 0.66
N ASP A 68 -8.62 -1.71 1.71
CA ASP A 68 -10.09 -1.86 1.70
C ASP A 68 -10.79 -0.71 0.97
N GLY A 69 -10.18 0.48 0.95
CA GLY A 69 -10.71 1.66 0.24
C GLY A 69 -10.41 1.72 -1.26
N VAL A 70 -9.69 0.75 -1.83
CA VAL A 70 -9.41 0.69 -3.27
C VAL A 70 -10.48 -0.19 -3.94
N HIS A 71 -11.47 0.45 -4.58
CA HIS A 71 -12.45 -0.19 -5.46
C HIS A 71 -12.04 -0.05 -6.93
#